data_AF-A0A7S2W3U4-F1
#
_entry.id   AF-A0A7S2W3U4-F1
#
_cell.length_a   1.000
_cell.length_b   1.000
_cell.length_c   1.000
_cell.angle_alpha   90.00
_cell.angle_beta   90.00
_cell.angle_gamma   90.00
#
_symmetry.space_group_name_H-M   'P 1'
#
loop_
_entity.id
_entity.type
_entity.pdbx_description
1 polymer ?
#
loop_
_entity_poly.entity_id
_entity_poly.type
_entity_poly.pdbx_seq_one_letter_code
_entity_poly.pdbx_strand_id
1 'polypeptide(L)'
;VNRRNRILSFSCIFFTVWVVSFSSGGAGGFLGSKVILDGAVSARAHSGMMAMAAQGRKMAVTSWNIAAINNNPFEYWITFPQNPEYEIIMGNIESFLENPGANDIPVHQVFTDEMFTRLETRMEKIGWPSVRSYWENDFKNRNIVSQFMKDKELGSKRLASMPDRVTNTINVLGQADPVCRPTVINMYDGDLSTMNQWWDAWEKFMFNDPLSIFSKEGNLSLVPYQMLKPIKKAKYPAITEVEEQVSLPLQTMCGAIFDAILVHMMNTVSTPDTWQPLKRTIVDSLNKQKTPRTLQILEQTYSDSDIITLQEVSSAFIEEAKSGKLGTKFWVIGPENLDATRDQNSVILLNRNTFPLGNKIEITKLVDASFPSGVDVPVAKGDINAITADDSDGVPYIIVSFHGDTNGLATIPVLTAVRKAMLSEPTLAAHKIIFGLDANTYEHAKKGKQQDVMEWGETYVSQGLTSCWGDVPQKSNYTTYNARTYLQPQLNKACKKADKREKGDVNPKDFILFGKYDFRAIHTSKDNTGGKEYTEDMAFPTLTFPSDHGILSTVLEPIT
;
A
#
# COMPACT_ATOMS: atom_id res chain seq x y z
N VAL A 1 -71.06 -45.06 42.07
CA VAL A 1 -70.90 -43.60 41.89
C VAL A 1 -70.25 -43.35 40.53
N ASN A 2 -71.03 -42.76 39.62
CA ASN A 2 -70.74 -42.14 38.31
C ASN A 2 -69.74 -42.83 37.35
N ARG A 3 -70.26 -43.55 36.33
CA ARG A 3 -70.62 -43.10 34.95
C ARG A 3 -69.37 -42.93 34.07
N ARG A 4 -69.15 -43.87 33.13
CA ARG A 4 -69.54 -43.81 31.69
C ARG A 4 -68.80 -42.67 30.97
N ASN A 5 -68.18 -42.82 29.80
CA ASN A 5 -68.20 -43.85 28.77
C ASN A 5 -67.24 -43.35 27.66
N ARG A 6 -66.57 -44.28 26.94
CA ARG A 6 -66.47 -44.38 25.46
C ARG A 6 -65.95 -43.14 24.68
N ILE A 7 -65.14 -43.19 23.63
CA ILE A 7 -64.73 -44.21 22.64
C ILE A 7 -63.86 -43.47 21.58
N LEU A 8 -63.02 -44.22 20.86
CA LEU A 8 -62.46 -43.98 19.51
C LEU A 8 -61.55 -42.76 19.28
N SER A 9 -60.25 -43.06 19.15
CA SER A 9 -59.25 -42.19 18.52
C SER A 9 -59.24 -42.39 17.00
N PHE A 10 -59.54 -41.32 16.26
CA PHE A 10 -59.22 -41.16 14.84
C PHE A 10 -57.81 -40.57 14.71
N SER A 11 -56.94 -41.21 13.92
CA SER A 11 -55.64 -40.66 13.55
C SER A 11 -55.79 -39.68 12.39
N CYS A 12 -55.47 -38.41 12.63
CA CYS A 12 -55.21 -37.43 11.58
C CYS A 12 -53.71 -37.10 11.58
N ILE A 13 -53.06 -37.34 10.44
CA ILE A 13 -51.67 -37.03 10.15
C ILE A 13 -51.57 -35.52 9.87
N PHE A 14 -50.85 -34.78 10.70
CA PHE A 14 -50.40 -33.42 10.39
C PHE A 14 -48.96 -33.47 9.89
N PHE A 15 -48.74 -32.94 8.68
CA PHE A 15 -47.41 -32.63 8.15
C PHE A 15 -46.88 -31.38 8.87
N THR A 16 -45.91 -31.55 9.76
CA THR A 16 -45.20 -30.45 10.41
C THR A 16 -43.95 -30.14 9.59
N VAL A 17 -43.91 -28.97 8.95
CA VAL A 17 -42.70 -28.40 8.35
C VAL A 17 -41.69 -28.13 9.47
N TRP A 18 -40.55 -28.81 9.41
CA TRP A 18 -39.43 -28.58 10.32
C TRP A 18 -38.77 -27.24 10.01
N VAL A 19 -39.07 -26.22 10.81
CA VAL A 19 -38.21 -25.04 10.95
C VAL A 19 -37.05 -25.44 11.87
N VAL A 20 -35.90 -25.76 11.26
CA VAL A 20 -34.66 -25.95 12.01
C VAL A 20 -34.23 -24.59 12.56
N SER A 21 -34.49 -24.37 13.84
CA SER A 21 -33.93 -23.25 14.59
C SER A 21 -32.46 -23.57 14.91
N PHE A 22 -31.53 -22.98 14.16
CA PHE A 22 -30.14 -22.91 14.60
C PHE A 22 -30.05 -21.96 15.81
N SER A 23 -29.98 -22.52 17.01
CA SER A 23 -29.49 -21.80 18.18
C SER A 23 -27.96 -21.91 18.22
N SER A 24 -27.27 -21.03 17.51
CA SER A 24 -25.82 -20.81 17.69
C SER A 24 -25.61 -19.68 18.70
N GLY A 25 -25.06 -20.02 19.86
CA GLY A 25 -24.55 -19.03 20.80
C GLY A 25 -23.43 -18.19 20.16
N GLY A 26 -23.38 -16.90 20.51
CA GLY A 26 -22.22 -16.05 20.27
C GLY A 26 -22.45 -14.75 19.47
N ALA A 27 -23.43 -14.70 18.55
CA ALA A 27 -23.60 -13.53 17.65
C ALA A 27 -24.88 -12.71 17.87
N GLY A 28 -25.79 -13.16 18.75
CA GLY A 28 -27.14 -12.59 18.89
C GLY A 28 -27.22 -11.15 19.39
N GLY A 29 -26.13 -10.59 19.92
CA GLY A 29 -26.09 -9.20 20.41
C GLY A 29 -25.77 -8.16 19.34
N PHE A 30 -25.20 -8.55 18.18
CA PHE A 30 -24.63 -7.61 17.21
C PHE A 30 -25.49 -7.41 15.95
N LEU A 31 -26.38 -8.36 15.65
CA LEU A 31 -27.26 -8.34 14.48
C LEU A 31 -28.69 -8.04 14.94
N GLY A 32 -29.06 -6.76 14.96
CA GLY A 32 -30.42 -6.34 15.28
C GLY A 32 -31.44 -6.96 14.33
N SER A 33 -32.51 -7.52 14.88
CA SER A 33 -33.67 -8.14 14.20
C SER A 33 -33.36 -9.25 13.18
N LYS A 34 -34.19 -10.30 13.17
CA LYS A 34 -34.08 -11.40 12.22
C LYS A 34 -34.42 -10.89 10.81
N VAL A 35 -33.41 -10.68 9.97
CA VAL A 35 -33.64 -10.26 8.58
C VAL A 35 -34.30 -11.41 7.83
N ILE A 36 -35.47 -11.13 7.24
CA ILE A 36 -36.16 -12.09 6.38
C ILE A 36 -35.45 -12.05 5.03
N LEU A 37 -34.84 -13.15 4.63
CA LEU A 37 -34.13 -13.25 3.36
C LEU A 37 -35.09 -13.08 2.18
N ASP A 38 -34.62 -12.45 1.11
CA ASP A 38 -35.32 -12.50 -0.17
C ASP A 38 -35.34 -13.94 -0.69
N GLY A 39 -36.54 -14.51 -0.84
CA GLY A 39 -36.73 -15.90 -1.23
C GLY A 39 -36.21 -16.20 -2.65
N ALA A 40 -36.30 -15.23 -3.57
CA ALA A 40 -35.84 -15.41 -4.94
C ALA A 40 -34.31 -15.40 -5.02
N VAL A 41 -33.65 -14.46 -4.31
CA VAL A 41 -32.18 -14.43 -4.23
C VAL A 41 -31.66 -15.68 -3.51
N SER A 42 -32.32 -16.11 -2.44
CA SER A 42 -31.94 -17.32 -1.69
C SER A 42 -32.04 -18.58 -2.55
N ALA A 43 -33.14 -18.75 -3.29
CA ALA A 43 -33.32 -19.88 -4.19
C ALA A 43 -32.28 -19.88 -5.32
N ARG A 44 -31.97 -18.71 -5.87
CA ARG A 44 -30.91 -18.55 -6.88
C ARG A 44 -29.53 -18.90 -6.33
N ALA A 45 -29.17 -18.38 -5.16
CA ALA A 45 -27.89 -18.67 -4.52
C ALA A 45 -27.72 -20.17 -4.27
N HIS A 46 -28.75 -20.84 -3.75
CA HIS A 46 -28.71 -22.28 -3.53
C HIS A 46 -28.61 -23.06 -4.84
N SER A 47 -29.47 -22.77 -5.82
CA SER A 47 -29.50 -23.48 -7.11
C SER A 47 -28.20 -23.29 -7.89
N GLY A 48 -27.63 -22.09 -7.89
CA GLY A 48 -26.37 -21.79 -8.54
C GLY A 48 -25.20 -22.55 -7.89
N MET A 49 -25.13 -22.59 -6.55
CA MET A 49 -24.08 -23.34 -5.85
C MET A 49 -24.16 -24.85 -6.15
N MET A 50 -25.38 -25.39 -6.21
CA MET A 50 -25.61 -26.78 -6.62
C MET A 50 -25.18 -27.02 -8.07
N ALA A 51 -25.47 -26.08 -8.98
CA ALA A 51 -25.06 -26.17 -10.38
C ALA A 51 -23.54 -26.11 -10.55
N MET A 52 -22.87 -25.22 -9.82
CA MET A 52 -21.42 -25.09 -9.76
C MET A 52 -20.78 -26.40 -9.29
N ALA A 53 -21.28 -26.96 -8.18
CA ALA A 53 -20.80 -28.21 -7.63
C ALA A 53 -21.06 -29.42 -8.56
N ALA A 54 -22.26 -29.51 -9.16
CA ALA A 54 -22.61 -30.59 -10.08
C ALA A 54 -21.72 -30.62 -11.33
N GLN A 55 -21.24 -29.46 -11.77
CA GLN A 55 -20.29 -29.32 -12.88
C GLN A 55 -18.82 -29.52 -12.45
N GLY A 56 -18.57 -29.72 -11.15
CA GLY A 56 -17.21 -29.79 -10.60
C GLY A 56 -16.43 -28.48 -10.74
N ARG A 57 -17.13 -27.36 -10.91
CA ARG A 57 -16.51 -26.05 -11.11
C ARG A 57 -15.95 -25.54 -9.79
N LYS A 58 -14.78 -24.93 -9.87
CA LYS A 58 -14.08 -24.29 -8.76
C LYS A 58 -13.90 -22.81 -9.10
N MET A 59 -13.74 -21.98 -8.08
CA MET A 59 -13.50 -20.55 -8.22
C MET A 59 -12.03 -20.24 -7.90
N ALA A 60 -11.28 -19.72 -8.86
CA ALA A 60 -9.92 -19.22 -8.67
C ALA A 60 -9.96 -17.73 -8.29
N VAL A 61 -9.45 -17.39 -7.10
CA VAL A 61 -9.43 -16.02 -6.58
C VAL A 61 -7.99 -15.59 -6.34
N THR A 62 -7.64 -14.40 -6.81
CA THR A 62 -6.34 -13.77 -6.58
C THR A 62 -6.49 -12.44 -5.83
N SER A 63 -5.60 -12.14 -4.89
CA SER A 63 -5.49 -10.84 -4.23
C SER A 63 -4.06 -10.35 -4.30
N TRP A 64 -3.86 -9.06 -4.58
CA TRP A 64 -2.54 -8.45 -4.65
C TRP A 64 -2.57 -6.95 -4.34
N ASN A 65 -1.86 -6.53 -3.29
CA ASN A 65 -1.49 -5.14 -3.14
C ASN A 65 -0.33 -4.81 -4.10
N ILE A 66 -0.56 -3.87 -5.03
CA ILE A 66 0.39 -3.55 -6.09
C ILE A 66 1.22 -2.29 -5.81
N ALA A 67 1.19 -1.73 -4.61
CA ALA A 67 2.13 -0.68 -4.20
C ALA A 67 2.86 -1.07 -2.93
N ALA A 68 4.15 -0.75 -2.77
CA ALA A 68 4.92 0.35 -3.38
C ALA A 68 6.20 -0.07 -4.11
N ILE A 69 6.66 0.83 -5.01
CA ILE A 69 8.07 1.25 -5.06
C ILE A 69 8.03 2.77 -5.02
N ASN A 70 8.57 3.32 -3.94
CA ASN A 70 8.64 4.75 -3.71
C ASN A 70 9.50 5.42 -4.80
N ASN A 71 9.41 6.75 -4.92
CA ASN A 71 10.24 7.50 -5.88
C ASN A 71 11.74 7.28 -5.68
N ASN A 72 12.13 6.86 -4.47
CA ASN A 72 13.50 6.55 -4.11
C ASN A 72 13.88 5.10 -4.50
N PRO A 73 14.76 4.92 -5.51
CA PRO A 73 15.17 3.59 -5.98
C PRO A 73 15.97 2.79 -4.94
N PHE A 74 16.47 3.43 -3.90
CA PHE A 74 17.25 2.80 -2.84
C PHE A 74 16.50 2.74 -1.50
N GLU A 75 15.20 3.07 -1.43
CA GLU A 75 14.52 3.12 -0.12
C GLU A 75 14.56 1.77 0.60
N TYR A 76 14.40 0.67 -0.14
CA TYR A 76 14.39 -0.68 0.39
C TYR A 76 15.59 -1.51 -0.07
N TRP A 77 16.02 -2.42 0.79
CA TRP A 77 16.91 -3.49 0.41
C TRP A 77 16.22 -4.35 -0.63
N ILE A 78 16.84 -4.53 -1.80
CA ILE A 78 16.33 -5.37 -2.88
C ILE A 78 17.18 -6.62 -3.01
N THR A 79 16.58 -7.68 -3.55
CA THR A 79 17.31 -8.89 -3.92
C THR A 79 17.78 -8.77 -5.36
N PHE A 80 19.10 -8.62 -5.58
CA PHE A 80 19.70 -8.43 -6.91
C PHE A 80 20.94 -9.34 -7.13
N PRO A 81 20.78 -10.67 -7.14
CA PRO A 81 21.90 -11.61 -7.16
C PRO A 81 22.73 -11.55 -8.45
N GLN A 82 22.16 -11.07 -9.56
CA GLN A 82 22.85 -10.93 -10.84
C GLN A 82 23.84 -9.74 -10.84
N ASN A 83 23.80 -8.88 -9.83
CA ASN A 83 24.70 -7.73 -9.71
C ASN A 83 25.35 -7.67 -8.32
N PRO A 84 26.50 -8.35 -8.12
CA PRO A 84 27.19 -8.36 -6.83
C PRO A 84 27.66 -6.97 -6.39
N GLU A 85 27.86 -6.02 -7.32
CA GLU A 85 28.22 -4.64 -6.98
C GLU A 85 27.13 -3.94 -6.15
N TYR A 86 25.86 -4.30 -6.34
CA TYR A 86 24.79 -3.76 -5.49
C TYR A 86 25.05 -4.05 -4.02
N GLU A 87 25.35 -5.31 -3.67
CA GLU A 87 25.59 -5.71 -2.29
C GLU A 87 26.86 -5.06 -1.70
N ILE A 88 27.90 -4.88 -2.51
CA ILE A 88 29.13 -4.19 -2.12
C ILE A 88 28.83 -2.72 -1.82
N ILE A 89 28.16 -2.02 -2.74
CA ILE A 89 27.83 -0.60 -2.59
C ILE A 89 26.95 -0.38 -1.36
N MET A 90 25.89 -1.17 -1.20
CA MET A 90 24.98 -1.03 -0.07
C MET A 90 25.65 -1.37 1.26
N GLY A 91 26.54 -2.36 1.29
CA GLY A 91 27.39 -2.66 2.46
C GLY A 91 28.35 -1.51 2.79
N ASN A 92 28.97 -0.89 1.78
CA ASN A 92 29.84 0.26 1.98
C ASN A 92 29.10 1.49 2.47
N ILE A 93 27.87 1.74 1.99
CA ILE A 93 26.99 2.80 2.51
C ILE A 93 26.67 2.57 3.99
N GLU A 94 26.28 1.35 4.35
CA GLU A 94 26.06 0.99 5.75
C GLU A 94 27.32 1.23 6.59
N SER A 95 28.49 0.79 6.12
CA SER A 95 29.76 1.00 6.82
C SER A 95 30.11 2.50 6.92
N PHE A 96 29.87 3.28 5.87
CA PHE A 96 30.10 4.73 5.87
C PHE A 96 29.28 5.41 6.96
N LEU A 97 28.03 4.99 7.16
CA LEU A 97 27.17 5.61 8.17
C LEU A 97 27.40 5.04 9.56
N GLU A 98 27.63 3.74 9.72
CA GLU A 98 27.84 3.11 11.03
C GLU A 98 29.22 3.43 11.60
N ASN A 99 30.26 3.40 10.75
CA ASN A 99 31.66 3.56 11.13
C ASN A 99 32.38 4.55 10.18
N PRO A 100 31.98 5.84 10.17
CA PRO A 100 32.46 6.79 9.16
C PRO A 100 33.96 7.08 9.25
N GLY A 101 34.58 6.95 10.43
CA GLY A 101 36.01 7.16 10.62
C GLY A 101 36.46 8.52 10.10
N ALA A 102 37.50 8.54 9.26
CA ALA A 102 38.02 9.76 8.65
C ALA A 102 37.06 10.41 7.61
N ASN A 103 36.02 9.70 7.18
CA ASN A 103 35.02 10.24 6.26
C ASN A 103 33.95 11.07 6.99
N ASP A 104 33.92 11.10 8.33
CA ASP A 104 33.00 11.95 9.10
C ASP A 104 33.48 13.41 9.15
N ILE A 105 33.63 14.00 7.97
CA ILE A 105 34.19 15.34 7.81
C ILE A 105 33.15 16.43 8.10
N PRO A 106 33.57 17.67 8.39
CA PRO A 106 32.67 18.82 8.52
C PRO A 106 31.83 19.08 7.25
N VAL A 107 30.59 19.53 7.43
CA VAL A 107 29.65 19.83 6.34
C VAL A 107 30.21 20.81 5.31
N HIS A 108 30.98 21.83 5.72
CA HIS A 108 31.57 22.79 4.77
C HIS A 108 32.55 22.17 3.77
N GLN A 109 33.03 20.95 4.03
CA GLN A 109 33.89 20.23 3.08
C GLN A 109 33.09 19.53 1.97
N VAL A 110 31.78 19.36 2.14
CA VAL A 110 30.89 18.76 1.11
C VAL A 110 29.93 19.80 0.52
N PHE A 111 29.34 20.66 1.35
CA PHE A 111 28.51 21.80 0.94
C PHE A 111 29.26 23.08 1.31
N THR A 112 30.00 23.65 0.36
CA THR A 112 31.02 24.66 0.67
C THR A 112 30.44 26.03 1.05
N ASP A 113 31.26 26.89 1.65
CA ASP A 113 30.89 28.30 1.90
C ASP A 113 30.50 29.04 0.61
N GLU A 114 31.07 28.67 -0.53
CA GLU A 114 30.70 29.21 -1.84
C GLU A 114 29.30 28.75 -2.25
N MET A 115 28.98 27.46 -2.11
CA MET A 115 27.64 26.93 -2.36
C MET A 115 26.60 27.57 -1.45
N PHE A 116 26.91 27.71 -0.15
CA PHE A 116 26.04 28.41 0.79
C PHE A 116 25.83 29.87 0.39
N THR A 117 26.89 30.59 0.03
CA THR A 117 26.79 32.00 -0.39
C THR A 117 25.96 32.17 -1.66
N ARG A 118 26.13 31.27 -2.64
CA ARG A 118 25.26 31.21 -3.83
C ARG A 118 23.81 30.97 -3.42
N LEU A 119 23.56 29.96 -2.58
CA LEU A 119 22.21 29.64 -2.10
C LEU A 119 21.55 30.82 -1.39
N GLU A 120 22.26 31.47 -0.45
CA GLU A 120 21.76 32.63 0.26
C GLU A 120 21.41 33.77 -0.69
N THR A 121 22.29 34.07 -1.65
CA THR A 121 22.03 35.10 -2.67
C THR A 121 20.72 34.80 -3.44
N ARG A 122 20.45 33.52 -3.76
CA ARG A 122 19.19 33.11 -4.40
C ARG A 122 17.99 33.31 -3.47
N MET A 123 18.10 32.92 -2.21
CA MET A 123 17.04 33.05 -1.20
C MET A 123 16.71 34.52 -0.90
N GLU A 124 17.71 35.38 -0.76
CA GLU A 124 17.53 36.81 -0.56
C GLU A 124 16.84 37.47 -1.76
N LYS A 125 17.23 37.09 -2.99
CA LYS A 125 16.63 37.63 -4.22
C LYS A 125 15.13 37.32 -4.32
N ILE A 126 14.67 36.21 -3.76
CA ILE A 126 13.24 35.85 -3.71
C ILE A 126 12.53 36.34 -2.43
N GLY A 127 13.22 37.11 -1.59
CA GLY A 127 12.66 37.76 -0.40
C GLY A 127 12.60 36.88 0.84
N TRP A 128 13.35 35.77 0.90
CA TRP A 128 13.42 34.95 2.11
C TRP A 128 14.44 35.52 3.12
N PRO A 129 14.16 35.41 4.44
CA PRO A 129 15.11 35.81 5.47
C PRO A 129 16.43 35.03 5.38
N SER A 130 17.53 35.68 5.77
CA SER A 130 18.84 35.04 5.86
C SER A 130 18.85 33.93 6.93
N VAL A 131 19.55 32.84 6.62
CA VAL A 131 19.86 31.74 7.55
C VAL A 131 21.36 31.61 7.80
N ARG A 132 22.16 32.63 7.48
CA ARG A 132 23.62 32.62 7.66
C ARG A 132 24.05 32.38 9.09
N SER A 133 23.30 32.86 10.08
CA SER A 133 23.60 32.56 11.49
C SER A 133 23.57 31.06 11.79
N TYR A 134 22.66 30.30 11.17
CA TYR A 134 22.62 28.83 11.30
C TYR A 134 23.80 28.17 10.58
N TRP A 135 24.18 28.69 9.41
CA TRP A 135 25.35 28.21 8.67
C TRP A 135 26.65 28.40 9.46
N GLU A 136 26.95 29.65 9.82
CA GLU A 136 28.22 30.08 10.42
C GLU A 136 28.44 29.50 11.82
N ASN A 137 27.39 29.48 12.63
CA ASN A 137 27.51 29.13 14.05
C ASN A 137 27.28 27.64 14.33
N ASP A 138 26.72 26.89 13.38
CA ASP A 138 26.33 25.49 13.62
C ASP A 138 26.62 24.60 12.41
N PHE A 139 25.78 24.65 11.36
CA PHE A 139 25.73 23.61 10.34
C PHE A 139 27.06 23.35 9.64
N LYS A 140 27.82 24.39 9.31
CA LYS A 140 29.07 24.25 8.54
C LYS A 140 30.14 23.44 9.28
N ASN A 141 30.09 23.45 10.62
CA ASN A 141 31.07 22.79 11.49
C ASN A 141 30.61 21.41 11.96
N ARG A 142 29.35 21.04 11.72
CA ARG A 142 28.86 19.70 12.04
C ARG A 142 29.56 18.66 11.18
N ASN A 143 29.89 17.52 11.76
CA ASN A 143 30.29 16.35 11.01
C ASN A 143 29.10 15.74 10.26
N ILE A 144 29.33 15.35 9.00
CA ILE A 144 28.25 14.95 8.08
C ILE A 144 27.46 13.74 8.57
N VAL A 145 28.09 12.75 9.19
CA VAL A 145 27.40 11.54 9.68
C VAL A 145 26.98 11.71 11.14
N SER A 146 27.93 11.90 12.06
CA SER A 146 27.63 11.82 13.49
C SER A 146 26.79 12.98 14.02
N GLN A 147 26.84 14.15 13.39
CA GLN A 147 26.21 15.38 13.89
C GLN A 147 25.15 15.98 12.96
N PHE A 148 25.09 15.57 11.68
CA PHE A 148 24.03 15.97 10.76
C PHE A 148 23.07 14.81 10.44
N MET A 149 23.54 13.77 9.76
CA MET A 149 22.68 12.67 9.32
C MET A 149 22.05 11.89 10.50
N LYS A 150 22.82 11.60 11.56
CA LYS A 150 22.34 10.87 12.74
C LYS A 150 21.65 11.75 13.79
N ASP A 151 21.52 13.06 13.55
CA ASP A 151 20.87 13.96 14.50
C ASP A 151 19.35 13.71 14.57
N LYS A 152 18.91 13.21 15.73
CA LYS A 152 17.50 12.90 16.01
C LYS A 152 16.63 14.15 16.09
N GLU A 153 17.17 15.27 16.54
CA GLU A 153 16.47 16.54 16.64
C GLU A 153 16.22 17.12 15.24
N LEU A 154 17.23 17.14 14.36
CA LEU A 154 17.06 17.56 12.95
C LEU A 154 15.99 16.72 12.24
N GLY A 155 16.01 15.40 12.45
CA GLY A 155 14.97 14.50 11.93
C GLY A 155 13.57 14.84 12.44
N SER A 156 13.45 15.14 13.74
CA SER A 156 12.18 15.52 14.39
C SER A 156 11.66 16.88 13.92
N LYS A 157 12.55 17.81 13.57
CA LYS A 157 12.24 19.12 12.97
C LYS A 157 11.81 19.04 11.51
N ARG A 158 12.00 17.88 10.85
CA ARG A 158 11.63 17.63 9.44
C ARG A 158 12.38 18.49 8.41
N LEU A 159 13.49 19.15 8.77
CA LEU A 159 14.16 20.14 7.91
C LEU A 159 14.64 19.56 6.56
N ALA A 160 15.16 18.33 6.52
CA ALA A 160 15.52 17.67 5.26
C ALA A 160 14.35 16.87 4.65
N SER A 161 13.47 16.30 5.48
CA SER A 161 12.38 15.42 5.01
C SER A 161 11.14 16.16 4.50
N MET A 162 10.95 17.45 4.85
CA MET A 162 9.82 18.24 4.37
C MET A 162 10.00 18.67 2.91
N PRO A 163 11.16 19.22 2.49
CA PRO A 163 11.44 19.46 1.08
C PRO A 163 11.29 18.20 0.24
N ASP A 164 11.81 17.08 0.74
CA ASP A 164 11.74 15.79 0.04
C ASP A 164 10.29 15.37 -0.31
N ARG A 165 9.31 15.66 0.55
CA ARG A 165 7.89 15.37 0.28
C ARG A 165 7.28 16.17 -0.86
N VAL A 166 7.90 17.27 -1.26
CA VAL A 166 7.32 18.25 -2.19
C VAL A 166 8.13 18.35 -3.47
N THR A 167 9.46 18.35 -3.36
CA THR A 167 10.36 18.64 -4.48
C THR A 167 11.17 17.43 -4.95
N ASN A 168 11.09 16.28 -4.28
CA ASN A 168 11.85 15.09 -4.69
C ASN A 168 11.51 14.65 -6.12
N THR A 169 10.23 14.45 -6.42
CA THR A 169 9.72 14.04 -7.73
C THR A 169 8.41 14.78 -7.98
N ILE A 170 8.32 15.51 -9.09
CA ILE A 170 7.20 16.40 -9.42
C ILE A 170 6.58 15.93 -10.73
N ASN A 171 5.32 15.50 -10.68
CA ASN A 171 4.54 15.21 -11.88
C ASN A 171 4.21 16.53 -12.60
N VAL A 172 4.53 16.60 -13.89
CA VAL A 172 4.35 17.80 -14.71
C VAL A 172 3.26 17.55 -15.76
N LEU A 173 2.38 18.54 -15.95
CA LEU A 173 1.30 18.49 -16.93
C LEU A 173 1.84 18.27 -18.35
N GLY A 174 1.24 17.32 -19.06
CA GLY A 174 1.59 17.01 -20.44
C GLY A 174 2.93 16.27 -20.61
N GLN A 175 3.57 15.84 -19.52
CA GLN A 175 4.77 15.03 -19.56
C GLN A 175 4.49 13.64 -18.99
N ALA A 176 5.05 12.61 -19.63
CA ALA A 176 4.95 11.24 -19.15
C ALA A 176 5.87 11.00 -17.94
N ASP A 177 7.09 11.55 -18.00
CA ASP A 177 8.07 11.44 -16.93
C ASP A 177 8.00 12.63 -15.98
N PRO A 178 8.16 12.40 -14.66
CA PRO A 178 8.23 13.48 -13.69
C PRO A 178 9.58 14.19 -13.73
N VAL A 179 9.59 15.46 -13.32
CA VAL A 179 10.84 16.20 -13.09
C VAL A 179 11.35 15.91 -11.68
N CYS A 180 12.62 15.52 -11.58
CA CYS A 180 13.24 15.08 -10.35
C CYS A 180 14.28 16.09 -9.84
N ARG A 181 14.29 16.34 -8.52
CA ARG A 181 15.37 17.10 -7.88
C ARG A 181 16.72 16.38 -8.10
N PRO A 182 17.83 17.09 -8.35
CA PRO A 182 19.15 16.46 -8.42
C PRO A 182 19.58 15.84 -7.07
N THR A 183 19.36 14.52 -6.91
CA THR A 183 19.72 13.77 -5.71
C THR A 183 19.91 12.28 -6.01
N VAL A 184 20.51 11.55 -5.08
CA VAL A 184 20.73 10.09 -5.16
C VAL A 184 19.42 9.32 -5.01
N ILE A 185 18.48 9.85 -4.22
CA ILE A 185 17.30 9.13 -3.71
C ILE A 185 16.00 9.42 -4.49
N ASN A 186 16.11 9.55 -5.82
CA ASN A 186 14.96 9.65 -6.72
C ASN A 186 15.32 9.21 -8.15
N MET A 187 14.44 9.47 -9.12
CA MET A 187 14.65 9.11 -10.53
C MET A 187 15.48 10.12 -11.35
N TYR A 188 16.19 11.06 -10.70
CA TYR A 188 17.06 12.00 -11.42
C TYR A 188 18.12 11.24 -12.24
N ASP A 189 18.16 11.53 -13.54
CA ASP A 189 18.95 10.85 -14.56
C ASP A 189 20.17 11.66 -15.04
N GLY A 190 20.32 12.89 -14.56
CA GLY A 190 21.47 13.74 -14.84
C GLY A 190 22.73 13.34 -14.06
N ASP A 191 23.85 13.95 -14.42
CA ASP A 191 25.17 13.59 -13.91
C ASP A 191 25.41 14.08 -12.48
N LEU A 192 25.71 13.13 -11.59
CA LEU A 192 26.06 13.34 -10.18
C LEU A 192 27.52 12.98 -9.87
N SER A 193 28.38 12.91 -10.89
CA SER A 193 29.77 12.44 -10.75
C SER A 193 30.68 13.43 -9.99
N THR A 194 30.32 14.71 -9.97
CA THR A 194 31.05 15.74 -9.21
C THR A 194 30.11 16.66 -8.44
N MET A 195 30.62 17.24 -7.34
CA MET A 195 29.87 18.20 -6.53
C MET A 195 29.47 19.47 -7.30
N ASN A 196 30.30 19.91 -8.25
CA ASN A 196 30.00 21.09 -9.07
C ASN A 196 28.83 20.83 -10.03
N GLN A 197 28.85 19.70 -10.75
CA GLN A 197 27.75 19.33 -11.63
C GLN A 197 26.44 19.14 -10.87
N TRP A 198 26.49 18.45 -9.73
CA TRP A 198 25.33 18.31 -8.85
C TRP A 198 24.80 19.68 -8.42
N TRP A 199 25.66 20.57 -7.92
CA TRP A 199 25.24 21.86 -7.38
C TRP A 199 24.62 22.75 -8.44
N ASP A 200 25.24 22.85 -9.62
CA ASP A 200 24.70 23.66 -10.72
C ASP A 200 23.33 23.13 -11.18
N ALA A 201 23.15 21.80 -11.24
CA ALA A 201 21.86 21.20 -11.52
C ALA A 201 20.84 21.47 -10.41
N TRP A 202 21.23 21.31 -9.14
CA TRP A 202 20.36 21.46 -7.98
C TRP A 202 19.86 22.89 -7.84
N GLU A 203 20.75 23.88 -7.98
CA GLU A 203 20.41 25.30 -7.93
C GLU A 203 19.47 25.68 -9.08
N LYS A 204 19.77 25.21 -10.29
CA LYS A 204 18.93 25.44 -11.47
C LYS A 204 17.53 24.87 -11.25
N PHE A 205 17.43 23.61 -10.84
CA PHE A 205 16.15 22.98 -10.55
C PHE A 205 15.36 23.77 -9.51
N MET A 206 15.98 24.09 -8.36
CA MET A 206 15.26 24.69 -7.24
C MET A 206 14.76 26.11 -7.54
N PHE A 207 15.49 26.91 -8.35
CA PHE A 207 15.23 28.35 -8.49
C PHE A 207 15.02 28.87 -9.92
N ASN A 208 15.29 28.10 -10.98
CA ASN A 208 15.19 28.58 -12.36
C ASN A 208 14.07 27.93 -13.16
N ASP A 209 13.80 26.64 -12.96
CA ASP A 209 12.98 25.85 -13.88
C ASP A 209 11.50 25.90 -13.48
N PRO A 210 10.62 26.69 -14.15
CA PRO A 210 9.19 26.67 -13.87
C PRO A 210 8.57 25.37 -14.37
N LEU A 211 7.75 24.76 -13.53
CA LEU A 211 7.05 23.51 -13.80
C LEU A 211 5.55 23.76 -13.85
N SER A 212 4.91 23.25 -14.90
CA SER A 212 3.46 23.28 -15.05
C SER A 212 2.84 22.11 -14.28
N ILE A 213 2.16 22.38 -13.17
CA ILE A 213 1.59 21.36 -12.29
C ILE A 213 0.07 21.48 -12.19
N PHE A 214 -0.61 20.37 -11.91
CA PHE A 214 -2.02 20.40 -11.54
C PHE A 214 -2.15 20.76 -10.06
N SER A 215 -3.05 21.68 -9.74
CA SER A 215 -3.43 21.99 -8.36
C SER A 215 -4.95 22.01 -8.22
N LYS A 216 -5.44 22.05 -6.98
CA LYS A 216 -6.88 22.22 -6.69
C LYS A 216 -7.45 23.53 -7.27
N GLU A 217 -6.59 24.52 -7.49
CA GLU A 217 -6.93 25.85 -8.02
C GLU A 217 -6.78 25.90 -9.56
N GLY A 218 -6.47 24.76 -10.20
CA GLY A 218 -6.22 24.63 -11.62
C GLY A 218 -4.74 24.45 -11.94
N ASN A 219 -4.39 24.68 -13.20
CA ASN A 219 -3.03 24.52 -13.69
C ASN A 219 -2.17 25.70 -13.24
N LEU A 220 -1.08 25.43 -12.53
CA LEU A 220 -0.14 26.45 -12.05
C LEU A 220 1.23 26.25 -12.70
N SER A 221 1.93 27.34 -12.96
CA SER A 221 3.34 27.32 -13.35
C SER A 221 4.18 27.81 -12.18
N LEU A 222 4.84 26.88 -11.48
CA LEU A 222 5.62 27.18 -10.27
C LEU A 222 7.06 26.69 -10.41
N VAL A 223 8.00 27.48 -9.92
CA VAL A 223 9.38 27.05 -9.67
C VAL A 223 9.40 26.21 -8.38
N PRO A 224 10.21 25.15 -8.25
CA PRO A 224 10.16 24.23 -7.10
C PRO A 224 10.21 24.89 -5.71
N TYR A 225 11.00 25.96 -5.51
CA TYR A 225 11.03 26.66 -4.21
C TYR A 225 9.65 27.22 -3.81
N GLN A 226 8.78 27.57 -4.77
CA GLN A 226 7.44 28.10 -4.53
C GLN A 226 6.47 27.01 -4.06
N MET A 227 6.82 25.73 -4.24
CA MET A 227 6.00 24.61 -3.82
C MET A 227 6.21 24.27 -2.34
N LEU A 228 7.35 24.68 -1.77
CA LEU A 228 7.72 24.39 -0.38
C LEU A 228 6.70 24.97 0.60
N LYS A 229 6.47 24.23 1.69
CA LYS A 229 5.49 24.60 2.72
C LYS A 229 6.21 24.97 4.02
N PRO A 230 5.75 26.01 4.74
CA PRO A 230 6.27 26.33 6.06
C PRO A 230 6.13 25.14 7.02
N ILE A 231 7.15 24.93 7.84
CA ILE A 231 7.11 23.92 8.91
C ILE A 231 6.54 24.64 10.14
N LYS A 232 5.34 24.23 10.58
CA LYS A 232 4.64 24.89 11.68
C LYS A 232 4.91 24.22 13.01
N LYS A 233 5.24 25.00 14.06
CA LYS A 233 5.54 24.46 15.41
C LYS A 233 4.34 23.72 16.00
N ALA A 234 3.13 24.21 15.71
CA ALA A 234 1.88 23.56 16.12
C ALA A 234 1.76 22.10 15.62
N LYS A 235 2.36 21.77 14.47
CA LYS A 235 2.37 20.40 13.92
C LYS A 235 3.68 19.65 14.23
N TYR A 236 4.79 20.38 14.31
CA TYR A 236 6.13 19.82 14.54
C TYR A 236 6.77 20.53 15.74
N PRO A 237 6.47 20.10 16.98
CA PRO A 237 6.84 20.85 18.19
C PRO A 237 8.35 20.91 18.46
N ALA A 238 9.16 20.15 17.70
CA ALA A 238 10.62 20.16 17.81
C ALA A 238 11.25 21.44 17.25
N ILE A 239 10.57 22.20 16.38
CA ILE A 239 11.09 23.50 15.92
C ILE A 239 10.80 24.59 16.96
N THR A 240 11.69 25.57 17.04
CA THR A 240 11.49 26.81 17.78
C THR A 240 10.60 27.78 17.00
N GLU A 241 10.11 28.83 17.68
CA GLU A 241 9.35 29.90 17.01
C GLU A 241 10.20 30.68 15.99
N VAL A 242 11.49 30.84 16.27
CA VAL A 242 12.44 31.45 15.33
C VAL A 242 12.62 30.58 14.09
N GLU A 243 12.80 29.27 14.28
CA GLU A 243 12.92 28.32 13.16
C GLU A 243 11.63 28.25 12.32
N GLU A 244 10.44 28.39 12.92
CA GLU A 244 9.18 28.47 12.17
C GLU A 244 9.16 29.67 11.21
N GLN A 245 9.61 30.84 11.67
CA GLN A 245 9.67 32.08 10.89
C GLN A 245 10.60 31.98 9.68
N VAL A 246 11.71 31.25 9.82
CA VAL A 246 12.69 31.04 8.73
C VAL A 246 12.62 29.63 8.13
N SER A 247 11.50 28.92 8.32
CA SER A 247 11.42 27.49 8.00
C SER A 247 11.61 27.18 6.51
N LEU A 248 11.23 28.08 5.60
CA LEU A 248 11.43 27.91 4.15
C LEU A 248 12.91 27.98 3.73
N PRO A 249 13.67 29.05 4.02
CA PRO A 249 15.11 29.06 3.72
C PRO A 249 15.89 28.01 4.53
N LEU A 250 15.52 27.76 5.78
CA LEU A 250 16.20 26.77 6.63
C LEU A 250 16.04 25.34 6.11
N GLN A 251 14.82 24.93 5.73
CA GLN A 251 14.60 23.60 5.15
C GLN A 251 15.27 23.47 3.77
N THR A 252 15.36 24.55 3.00
CA THR A 252 16.04 24.57 1.70
C THR A 252 17.55 24.33 1.86
N MET A 253 18.20 25.03 2.79
CA MET A 253 19.60 24.80 3.13
C MET A 253 19.84 23.38 3.66
N CYS A 254 19.02 22.90 4.59
CA CYS A 254 19.17 21.55 5.14
C CYS A 254 18.93 20.47 4.08
N GLY A 255 18.01 20.69 3.15
CA GLY A 255 17.79 19.82 1.98
C GLY A 255 19.00 19.77 1.06
N ALA A 256 19.63 20.91 0.76
CA ALA A 256 20.85 20.98 -0.03
C ALA A 256 22.02 20.26 0.65
N ILE A 257 22.24 20.48 1.96
CA ILE A 257 23.27 19.79 2.73
C ILE A 257 23.04 18.28 2.71
N PHE A 258 21.80 17.83 2.92
CA PHE A 258 21.44 16.41 2.86
C PHE A 258 21.76 15.79 1.50
N ASP A 259 21.32 16.41 0.40
CA ASP A 259 21.60 15.92 -0.95
C ASP A 259 23.11 15.93 -1.26
N ALA A 260 23.85 16.96 -0.82
CA ALA A 260 25.31 17.05 -0.96
C ALA A 260 26.02 15.88 -0.27
N ILE A 261 25.61 15.55 0.96
CA ILE A 261 26.16 14.43 1.73
C ILE A 261 25.90 13.12 1.00
N LEU A 262 24.70 12.92 0.43
CA LEU A 262 24.40 11.71 -0.31
C LEU A 262 25.29 11.56 -1.56
N VAL A 263 25.45 12.63 -2.35
CA VAL A 263 26.32 12.62 -3.53
C VAL A 263 27.77 12.35 -3.14
N HIS A 264 28.28 13.04 -2.12
CA HIS A 264 29.63 12.82 -1.60
C HIS A 264 29.83 11.36 -1.13
N MET A 265 28.89 10.83 -0.36
CA MET A 265 28.94 9.45 0.14
C MET A 265 28.96 8.46 -1.02
N MET A 266 28.05 8.60 -2.00
CA MET A 266 27.99 7.70 -3.16
C MET A 266 29.28 7.71 -3.97
N ASN A 267 29.86 8.89 -4.19
CA ASN A 267 31.13 9.05 -4.92
C ASN A 267 32.37 8.61 -4.10
N THR A 268 32.21 8.42 -2.78
CA THR A 268 33.27 7.88 -1.90
C THR A 268 33.21 6.36 -1.82
N VAL A 269 32.01 5.78 -1.74
CA VAL A 269 31.82 4.33 -1.58
C VAL A 269 31.86 3.56 -2.91
N SER A 270 31.71 4.26 -4.03
CA SER A 270 31.72 3.70 -5.39
C SER A 270 32.11 4.76 -6.42
N THR A 271 32.54 4.33 -7.60
CA THR A 271 32.80 5.26 -8.71
C THR A 271 31.47 5.67 -9.39
N PRO A 272 31.35 6.92 -9.89
CA PRO A 272 30.16 7.36 -10.62
C PRO A 272 29.75 6.44 -11.79
N ASP A 273 30.74 5.91 -12.51
CA ASP A 273 30.55 4.97 -13.63
C ASP A 273 30.02 3.60 -13.19
N THR A 274 29.94 3.32 -11.89
CA THR A 274 29.38 2.10 -11.34
C THR A 274 28.01 2.35 -10.72
N TRP A 275 27.90 3.30 -9.78
CA TRP A 275 26.66 3.47 -9.02
C TRP A 275 25.54 4.19 -9.81
N GLN A 276 25.87 5.12 -10.72
CA GLN A 276 24.84 5.80 -11.52
C GLN A 276 24.15 4.86 -12.53
N PRO A 277 24.86 3.99 -13.29
CA PRO A 277 24.21 2.95 -14.10
C PRO A 277 23.38 1.95 -13.27
N LEU A 278 23.86 1.58 -12.08
CA LEU A 278 23.10 0.73 -11.16
C LEU A 278 21.78 1.40 -10.75
N LYS A 279 21.84 2.66 -10.31
CA LYS A 279 20.65 3.48 -9.99
C LYS A 279 19.67 3.50 -11.17
N ARG A 280 20.14 3.77 -12.38
CA ARG A 280 19.30 3.78 -13.60
C ARG A 280 18.63 2.43 -13.84
N THR A 281 19.35 1.32 -13.69
CA THR A 281 18.79 -0.03 -13.84
C THR A 281 17.66 -0.29 -12.84
N ILE A 282 17.85 0.14 -11.59
CA ILE A 282 16.84 0.01 -10.53
C ILE A 282 15.64 0.89 -10.85
N VAL A 283 15.84 2.17 -11.20
CA VAL A 283 14.77 3.11 -11.59
C VAL A 283 13.96 2.58 -12.77
N ASP A 284 14.63 2.12 -13.82
CA ASP A 284 13.97 1.59 -15.01
C ASP A 284 13.11 0.38 -14.63
N SER A 285 13.63 -0.53 -13.81
CA SER A 285 12.92 -1.73 -13.38
C SER A 285 11.75 -1.46 -12.43
N LEU A 286 11.98 -0.64 -11.42
CA LEU A 286 11.12 -0.51 -10.26
C LEU A 286 10.15 0.68 -10.35
N ASN A 287 10.46 1.69 -11.16
CA ASN A 287 9.60 2.83 -11.36
C ASN A 287 8.98 2.82 -12.77
N LYS A 288 9.81 2.82 -13.83
CA LYS A 288 9.30 2.93 -15.22
C LYS A 288 8.58 1.68 -15.71
N GLN A 289 9.13 0.50 -15.39
CA GLN A 289 8.55 -0.79 -15.80
C GLN A 289 7.54 -1.34 -14.79
N LYS A 290 7.21 -0.61 -13.72
CA LYS A 290 6.26 -1.06 -12.69
C LYS A 290 4.91 -1.46 -13.31
N THR A 291 4.23 -0.51 -13.94
CA THR A 291 2.92 -0.76 -14.55
C THR A 291 2.96 -1.85 -15.64
N PRO A 292 3.87 -1.79 -16.64
CA PRO A 292 3.97 -2.83 -17.64
C PRO A 292 4.20 -4.23 -17.07
N ARG A 293 5.05 -4.37 -16.04
CA ARG A 293 5.32 -5.67 -15.40
C ARG A 293 4.16 -6.17 -14.56
N THR A 294 3.50 -5.30 -13.81
CA THR A 294 2.29 -5.67 -13.06
C THR A 294 1.22 -6.18 -14.02
N LEU A 295 0.97 -5.47 -15.13
CA LEU A 295 0.04 -5.92 -16.17
C LEU A 295 0.49 -7.25 -16.79
N GLN A 296 1.78 -7.40 -17.11
CA GLN A 296 2.32 -8.64 -17.67
C GLN A 296 2.06 -9.84 -16.75
N ILE A 297 2.35 -9.71 -15.45
CA ILE A 297 2.14 -10.78 -14.45
C ILE A 297 0.65 -11.16 -14.40
N LEU A 298 -0.24 -10.18 -14.34
CA LEU A 298 -1.69 -10.44 -14.34
C LEU A 298 -2.16 -11.13 -15.64
N GLU A 299 -1.65 -10.69 -16.79
CA GLU A 299 -2.06 -11.20 -18.11
C GLU A 299 -1.51 -12.59 -18.44
N GLN A 300 -0.28 -12.89 -18.01
CA GLN A 300 0.42 -14.13 -18.38
C GLN A 300 0.28 -15.20 -17.31
N THR A 301 0.37 -14.81 -16.03
CA THR A 301 0.44 -15.76 -14.90
C THR A 301 -0.93 -15.96 -14.26
N TYR A 302 -1.72 -14.90 -14.10
CA TYR A 302 -2.98 -14.94 -13.32
C TYR A 302 -4.24 -14.73 -14.17
N SER A 303 -4.13 -14.86 -15.50
CA SER A 303 -5.30 -14.68 -16.37
C SER A 303 -6.31 -15.84 -16.32
N ASP A 304 -5.96 -16.91 -15.62
CA ASP A 304 -6.82 -18.05 -15.30
C ASP A 304 -7.69 -17.82 -14.06
N SER A 305 -7.48 -16.73 -13.31
CA SER A 305 -8.34 -16.39 -12.18
C SER A 305 -9.75 -15.97 -12.63
N ASP A 306 -10.74 -16.30 -11.81
CA ASP A 306 -12.13 -15.88 -11.98
C ASP A 306 -12.35 -14.48 -11.39
N ILE A 307 -11.72 -14.22 -10.25
CA ILE A 307 -11.74 -12.94 -9.53
C ILE A 307 -10.31 -12.53 -9.21
N ILE A 308 -9.95 -11.28 -9.52
CA ILE A 308 -8.72 -10.66 -9.02
C ILE A 308 -9.11 -9.40 -8.24
N THR A 309 -8.59 -9.28 -7.03
CA THR A 309 -8.73 -8.08 -6.19
C THR A 309 -7.37 -7.41 -6.09
N LEU A 310 -7.30 -6.13 -6.43
CA LEU A 310 -6.08 -5.35 -6.38
C LEU A 310 -6.23 -4.22 -5.39
N GLN A 311 -5.14 -3.90 -4.69
CA GLN A 311 -5.07 -2.81 -3.74
C GLN A 311 -3.99 -1.78 -4.13
N GLU A 312 -4.11 -0.56 -3.62
CA GLU A 312 -3.23 0.57 -3.92
C GLU A 312 -3.00 0.83 -5.43
N VAL A 313 -4.07 0.74 -6.21
CA VAL A 313 -4.03 0.92 -7.66
C VAL A 313 -4.16 2.39 -8.06
N SER A 314 -3.26 2.86 -8.93
CA SER A 314 -3.35 4.20 -9.52
C SER A 314 -4.43 4.29 -10.58
N SER A 315 -5.01 5.48 -10.76
CA SER A 315 -6.04 5.72 -11.79
C SER A 315 -5.50 5.45 -13.20
N ALA A 316 -4.22 5.77 -13.44
CA ALA A 316 -3.55 5.46 -14.71
C ALA A 316 -3.46 3.94 -14.97
N PHE A 317 -3.14 3.14 -13.95
CA PHE A 317 -3.12 1.68 -14.08
C PHE A 317 -4.51 1.13 -14.45
N ILE A 318 -5.58 1.66 -13.83
CA ILE A 318 -6.97 1.23 -14.11
C ILE A 318 -7.30 1.43 -15.60
N GLU A 319 -6.97 2.59 -16.16
CA GLU A 319 -7.26 2.91 -17.56
C GLU A 319 -6.41 2.08 -18.54
N GLU A 320 -5.14 1.85 -18.22
CA GLU A 320 -4.27 0.96 -19.01
C GLU A 320 -4.76 -0.50 -18.97
N ALA A 321 -5.15 -1.00 -17.79
CA ALA A 321 -5.73 -2.33 -17.64
C ALA A 321 -7.04 -2.51 -18.43
N LYS A 322 -7.93 -1.51 -18.40
CA LYS A 322 -9.19 -1.52 -19.15
C LYS A 322 -8.99 -1.53 -20.67
N SER A 323 -8.04 -0.72 -21.15
CA SER A 323 -7.77 -0.56 -22.59
C SER A 323 -6.83 -1.64 -23.16
N GLY A 324 -6.06 -2.30 -22.31
CA GLY A 324 -5.11 -3.36 -22.65
C GLY A 324 -5.73 -4.75 -22.81
N LYS A 325 -4.88 -5.80 -22.84
CA LYS A 325 -5.33 -7.18 -23.03
C LYS A 325 -6.13 -7.68 -21.83
N LEU A 326 -5.80 -7.22 -20.63
CA LEU A 326 -6.53 -7.59 -19.42
C LEU A 326 -8.02 -7.24 -19.52
N GLY A 327 -8.37 -6.05 -20.03
CA GLY A 327 -9.76 -5.62 -20.26
C GLY A 327 -10.55 -6.47 -21.26
N THR A 328 -9.88 -7.22 -22.14
CA THR A 328 -10.53 -8.18 -23.05
C THR A 328 -10.94 -9.47 -22.35
N LYS A 329 -10.26 -9.83 -21.26
CA LYS A 329 -10.53 -11.04 -20.46
C LYS A 329 -11.35 -10.74 -19.20
N PHE A 330 -11.19 -9.55 -18.64
CA PHE A 330 -11.79 -9.16 -17.38
C PHE A 330 -12.62 -7.88 -17.52
N TRP A 331 -13.66 -7.78 -16.70
CA TRP A 331 -14.27 -6.51 -16.32
C TRP A 331 -13.38 -5.85 -15.26
N VAL A 332 -12.73 -4.73 -15.59
CA VAL A 332 -11.87 -4.00 -14.65
C VAL A 332 -12.69 -2.89 -13.98
N ILE A 333 -12.98 -3.07 -12.68
CA ILE A 333 -13.96 -2.29 -11.93
C ILE A 333 -13.23 -1.57 -10.79
N GLY A 334 -13.04 -0.25 -10.94
CA GLY A 334 -12.63 0.64 -9.84
C GLY A 334 -13.86 1.21 -9.12
N PRO A 335 -13.68 1.85 -7.95
CA PRO A 335 -14.78 2.47 -7.22
C PRO A 335 -15.30 3.70 -7.98
N GLU A 336 -16.60 3.98 -7.87
CA GLU A 336 -17.26 5.20 -8.39
C GLU A 336 -16.51 6.47 -7.94
N ASN A 337 -15.97 6.43 -6.73
CA ASN A 337 -15.30 7.53 -6.06
C ASN A 337 -13.80 7.22 -5.91
N LEU A 338 -13.02 7.39 -6.99
CA LEU A 338 -11.56 7.30 -6.96
C LEU A 338 -10.91 8.41 -6.11
N ASP A 339 -9.84 8.09 -5.39
CA ASP A 339 -9.00 9.09 -4.70
C ASP A 339 -7.93 9.63 -5.64
N ALA A 340 -8.22 10.76 -6.30
CA ALA A 340 -7.26 11.44 -7.17
C ALA A 340 -6.12 12.15 -6.42
N THR A 341 -6.16 12.24 -5.08
CA THR A 341 -5.12 12.90 -4.29
C THR A 341 -4.05 11.92 -3.84
N ARG A 342 -4.44 10.78 -3.26
CA ARG A 342 -3.52 9.68 -2.93
C ARG A 342 -3.18 8.83 -4.15
N ASP A 343 -4.08 8.76 -5.12
CA ASP A 343 -4.04 7.89 -6.29
C ASP A 343 -3.80 6.41 -5.92
N GLN A 344 -4.47 5.98 -4.85
CA GLN A 344 -4.48 4.62 -4.34
C GLN A 344 -5.93 4.15 -4.26
N ASN A 345 -6.28 3.10 -5.01
CA ASN A 345 -7.66 2.64 -5.12
C ASN A 345 -7.72 1.11 -5.07
N SER A 346 -8.80 0.57 -4.52
CA SER A 346 -9.10 -0.85 -4.52
C SER A 346 -9.88 -1.23 -5.78
N VAL A 347 -9.43 -2.23 -6.52
CA VAL A 347 -9.97 -2.59 -7.85
C VAL A 347 -10.35 -4.06 -7.87
N ILE A 348 -11.42 -4.38 -8.57
CA ILE A 348 -11.91 -5.75 -8.76
C ILE A 348 -11.89 -6.06 -10.25
N LEU A 349 -11.36 -7.22 -10.61
CA LEU A 349 -11.38 -7.76 -11.96
C LEU A 349 -12.20 -9.03 -11.97
N LEU A 350 -13.23 -9.08 -12.81
CA LEU A 350 -14.09 -10.25 -12.96
C LEU A 350 -13.89 -10.89 -14.34
N ASN A 351 -13.54 -12.16 -14.37
CA ASN A 351 -13.36 -12.89 -15.62
C ASN A 351 -14.67 -12.87 -16.42
N ARG A 352 -14.62 -12.48 -17.70
CA ARG A 352 -15.81 -12.34 -18.54
C ARG A 352 -16.51 -13.66 -18.84
N ASN A 353 -15.82 -14.80 -18.75
CA ASN A 353 -16.46 -16.11 -18.93
C ASN A 353 -17.23 -16.53 -17.68
N THR A 354 -16.67 -16.22 -16.51
CA THR A 354 -17.27 -16.56 -15.21
C THR A 354 -18.35 -15.56 -14.82
N PHE A 355 -18.15 -14.28 -15.12
CA PHE A 355 -19.07 -13.16 -14.84
C PHE A 355 -19.40 -12.43 -16.15
N PRO A 356 -20.25 -12.99 -17.03
CA PRO A 356 -20.50 -12.45 -18.37
C PRO A 356 -21.12 -11.06 -18.39
N LEU A 357 -21.79 -10.66 -17.30
CA LEU A 357 -22.44 -9.35 -17.17
C LEU A 357 -21.61 -8.33 -16.35
N GLY A 358 -20.46 -8.73 -15.81
CA GLY A 358 -19.66 -7.87 -14.94
C GLY A 358 -20.34 -7.59 -13.60
N ASN A 359 -20.07 -6.41 -13.02
CA ASN A 359 -20.73 -5.97 -11.80
C ASN A 359 -22.16 -5.49 -12.09
N LYS A 360 -23.05 -5.68 -11.13
CA LYS A 360 -24.42 -5.15 -11.17
C LYS A 360 -24.53 -3.80 -10.50
N ILE A 361 -24.13 -3.75 -9.23
CA ILE A 361 -24.28 -2.58 -8.36
C ILE A 361 -23.02 -2.47 -7.52
N GLU A 362 -22.45 -1.28 -7.43
CA GLU A 362 -21.47 -0.93 -6.39
C GLU A 362 -22.20 -0.62 -5.08
N ILE A 363 -21.82 -1.31 -4.01
CA ILE A 363 -22.40 -1.17 -2.67
C ILE A 363 -21.46 -0.48 -1.68
N THR A 364 -20.34 0.10 -2.14
CA THR A 364 -19.35 0.80 -1.28
C THR A 364 -20.02 1.85 -0.38
N LYS A 365 -20.94 2.67 -0.91
CA LYS A 365 -21.68 3.67 -0.10
C LYS A 365 -22.53 3.05 1.02
N LEU A 366 -23.06 1.84 0.80
CA LEU A 366 -23.81 1.11 1.81
C LEU A 366 -22.88 0.57 2.91
N VAL A 367 -21.66 0.13 2.54
CA VAL A 367 -20.61 -0.23 3.48
C VAL A 367 -20.21 0.99 4.32
N ASP A 368 -19.97 2.13 3.69
CA ASP A 368 -19.64 3.38 4.39
C ASP A 368 -20.74 3.79 5.39
N ALA A 369 -22.00 3.71 4.97
CA ALA A 369 -23.15 3.99 5.84
C ALA A 369 -23.31 2.98 6.99
N SER A 370 -22.65 1.83 6.91
CA SER A 370 -22.72 0.77 7.91
C SER A 370 -21.71 0.92 9.04
N PHE A 371 -20.73 1.82 8.92
CA PHE A 371 -19.80 2.12 10.03
C PHE A 371 -20.54 2.57 11.30
N PRO A 372 -20.00 2.28 12.50
CA PRO A 372 -20.59 2.73 13.75
C PRO A 372 -20.63 4.27 13.83
N SER A 373 -21.78 4.84 14.20
CA SER A 373 -21.93 6.28 14.38
C SER A 373 -20.98 6.82 15.45
N GLY A 374 -20.27 7.91 15.14
CA GLY A 374 -19.35 8.57 16.08
C GLY A 374 -17.99 7.88 16.25
N VAL A 375 -17.70 6.83 15.49
CA VAL A 375 -16.37 6.21 15.43
C VAL A 375 -15.63 6.74 14.20
N ASP A 376 -14.45 7.31 14.41
CA ASP A 376 -13.55 7.70 13.34
C ASP A 376 -12.81 6.44 12.85
N VAL A 377 -13.25 5.90 11.72
CA VAL A 377 -12.62 4.74 11.09
C VAL A 377 -11.59 5.25 10.08
N PRO A 378 -10.31 4.83 10.16
CA PRO A 378 -9.25 5.39 9.33
C PRO A 378 -9.27 4.83 7.90
N VAL A 379 -10.35 5.09 7.18
CA VAL A 379 -10.59 4.74 5.78
C VAL A 379 -10.65 6.04 4.98
N ALA A 380 -9.88 6.11 3.90
CA ALA A 380 -9.99 7.20 2.94
C ALA A 380 -10.81 6.78 1.72
N LYS A 381 -11.03 7.77 0.85
CA LYS A 381 -11.59 7.54 -0.48
C LYS A 381 -10.72 6.52 -1.23
N GLY A 382 -11.34 5.66 -2.04
CA GLY A 382 -10.63 4.66 -2.85
C GLY A 382 -10.20 3.39 -2.10
N ASP A 383 -10.09 3.40 -0.78
CA ASP A 383 -9.61 2.26 0.02
C ASP A 383 -10.53 1.02 -0.09
N ILE A 384 -11.85 1.22 -0.27
CA ILE A 384 -12.84 0.14 -0.40
C ILE A 384 -13.45 0.17 -1.80
N ASN A 385 -13.60 -1.00 -2.40
CA ASN A 385 -14.48 -1.22 -3.54
C ASN A 385 -15.28 -2.49 -3.28
N ALA A 386 -16.60 -2.36 -3.16
CA ALA A 386 -17.51 -3.46 -2.89
C ALA A 386 -18.61 -3.50 -3.95
N ILE A 387 -18.78 -4.64 -4.62
CA ILE A 387 -19.74 -4.80 -5.71
C ILE A 387 -20.59 -6.05 -5.52
N THR A 388 -21.73 -6.07 -6.20
CA THR A 388 -22.49 -7.29 -6.46
C THR A 388 -22.27 -7.79 -7.89
N ALA A 389 -22.24 -9.11 -8.09
CA ALA A 389 -22.14 -9.74 -9.41
C ALA A 389 -22.84 -11.10 -9.41
N ASP A 390 -23.28 -11.58 -10.58
CA ASP A 390 -23.71 -12.97 -10.75
C ASP A 390 -22.67 -13.71 -11.59
N ASP A 391 -22.31 -14.93 -11.20
CA ASP A 391 -21.55 -15.80 -12.07
C ASP A 391 -22.43 -16.47 -13.15
N SER A 392 -21.80 -17.25 -14.02
CA SER A 392 -22.44 -17.97 -15.11
C SER A 392 -23.32 -19.16 -14.66
N ASP A 393 -23.22 -19.59 -13.40
CA ASP A 393 -24.18 -20.52 -12.77
C ASP A 393 -25.35 -19.79 -12.09
N GLY A 394 -25.34 -18.47 -12.08
CA GLY A 394 -26.37 -17.62 -11.48
C GLY A 394 -26.20 -17.42 -9.97
N VAL A 395 -25.05 -17.80 -9.39
CA VAL A 395 -24.72 -17.55 -7.98
C VAL A 395 -24.52 -16.04 -7.79
N PRO A 396 -25.24 -15.40 -6.86
CA PRO A 396 -25.06 -13.99 -6.55
C PRO A 396 -23.90 -13.82 -5.55
N TYR A 397 -22.96 -12.92 -5.85
CA TYR A 397 -21.78 -12.62 -5.04
C TYR A 397 -21.72 -11.18 -4.59
N ILE A 398 -21.23 -10.96 -3.37
CA ILE A 398 -20.60 -9.71 -2.94
C ILE A 398 -19.10 -9.90 -3.03
N ILE A 399 -18.44 -9.06 -3.82
CA ILE A 399 -16.99 -9.11 -4.03
C ILE A 399 -16.41 -7.80 -3.53
N VAL A 400 -15.39 -7.89 -2.69
CA VAL A 400 -14.78 -6.73 -2.05
C VAL A 400 -13.26 -6.76 -2.24
N SER A 401 -12.70 -5.61 -2.60
CA SER A 401 -11.27 -5.32 -2.51
C SER A 401 -11.06 -4.21 -1.48
N PHE A 402 -10.06 -4.37 -0.61
CA PHE A 402 -9.75 -3.38 0.43
C PHE A 402 -8.25 -3.30 0.73
N HIS A 403 -7.77 -2.08 0.93
CA HIS A 403 -6.58 -1.83 1.75
C HIS A 403 -6.91 -0.83 2.85
N GLY A 404 -6.40 -1.08 4.05
CA GLY A 404 -6.59 -0.21 5.20
C GLY A 404 -5.47 0.79 5.43
N ASP A 405 -5.53 1.43 6.59
CA ASP A 405 -4.42 2.19 7.12
C ASP A 405 -3.20 1.28 7.36
N THR A 406 -2.01 1.86 7.35
CA THR A 406 -0.74 1.12 7.53
C THR A 406 -0.69 0.29 8.81
N ASN A 407 -1.49 0.62 9.83
CA ASN A 407 -1.50 -0.13 11.08
C ASN A 407 -2.58 -1.24 11.14
N GLY A 408 -3.43 -1.35 10.12
CA GLY A 408 -4.51 -2.35 10.04
C GLY A 408 -5.70 -2.07 10.95
N LEU A 409 -5.79 -0.89 11.57
CA LEU A 409 -6.85 -0.56 12.53
C LEU A 409 -8.22 -0.36 11.85
N ALA A 410 -8.25 -0.09 10.55
CA ALA A 410 -9.46 -0.06 9.73
C ALA A 410 -10.01 -1.45 9.39
N THR A 411 -9.18 -2.51 9.42
CA THR A 411 -9.53 -3.83 8.88
C THR A 411 -10.75 -4.46 9.55
N ILE A 412 -10.76 -4.52 10.89
CA ILE A 412 -11.91 -5.06 11.65
C ILE A 412 -13.17 -4.21 11.46
N PRO A 413 -13.14 -2.86 11.59
CA PRO A 413 -14.27 -2.01 11.29
C PRO A 413 -14.85 -2.21 9.87
N VAL A 414 -13.99 -2.33 8.86
CA VAL A 414 -14.40 -2.49 7.46
C VAL A 414 -15.07 -3.84 7.24
N LEU A 415 -14.49 -4.94 7.73
CA LEU A 415 -15.15 -6.25 7.67
C LEU A 415 -16.52 -6.20 8.33
N THR A 416 -16.60 -5.60 9.52
CA THR A 416 -17.85 -5.47 10.27
C THR A 416 -18.89 -4.65 9.50
N ALA A 417 -18.48 -3.57 8.85
CA ALA A 417 -19.35 -2.73 8.02
C ALA A 417 -19.84 -3.47 6.76
N VAL A 418 -18.97 -4.22 6.08
CA VAL A 418 -19.33 -5.07 4.93
C VAL A 418 -20.35 -6.13 5.33
N ARG A 419 -20.12 -6.82 6.46
CA ARG A 419 -21.03 -7.85 6.96
C ARG A 419 -22.36 -7.25 7.40
N LYS A 420 -22.35 -6.08 8.03
CA LYS A 420 -23.58 -5.37 8.38
C LYS A 420 -24.36 -4.95 7.14
N ALA A 421 -23.72 -4.33 6.14
CA ALA A 421 -24.35 -3.95 4.86
C ALA A 421 -24.99 -5.14 4.15
N MET A 422 -24.26 -6.26 4.09
CA MET A 422 -24.75 -7.52 3.50
C MET A 422 -25.97 -8.06 4.25
N LEU A 423 -25.90 -8.12 5.59
CA LEU A 423 -26.91 -8.78 6.40
C LEU A 423 -28.12 -7.90 6.69
N SER A 424 -28.01 -6.57 6.58
CA SER A 424 -29.13 -5.64 6.80
C SER A 424 -30.11 -5.57 5.63
N GLU A 425 -29.64 -5.90 4.42
CA GLU A 425 -30.45 -5.84 3.20
C GLU A 425 -30.94 -7.24 2.79
N PRO A 426 -32.26 -7.51 2.78
CA PRO A 426 -32.82 -8.81 2.38
C PRO A 426 -32.33 -9.34 1.02
N THR A 427 -32.09 -8.41 0.09
CA THR A 427 -31.63 -8.71 -1.28
C THR A 427 -30.14 -9.07 -1.33
N LEU A 428 -29.34 -8.69 -0.31
CA LEU A 428 -27.91 -8.96 -0.23
C LEU A 428 -27.58 -10.13 0.70
N ALA A 429 -28.41 -10.39 1.71
CA ALA A 429 -28.11 -11.34 2.78
C ALA A 429 -27.85 -12.78 2.33
N ALA A 430 -28.36 -13.17 1.16
CA ALA A 430 -28.14 -14.50 0.57
C ALA A 430 -26.95 -14.56 -0.43
N HIS A 431 -26.28 -13.44 -0.72
CA HIS A 431 -25.10 -13.42 -1.59
C HIS A 431 -23.95 -14.21 -0.97
N LYS A 432 -23.06 -14.73 -1.81
CA LYS A 432 -21.80 -15.33 -1.39
C LYS A 432 -20.73 -14.27 -1.32
N ILE A 433 -19.92 -14.25 -0.26
CA ILE A 433 -18.90 -13.21 -0.10
C ILE A 433 -17.52 -13.74 -0.53
N ILE A 434 -16.82 -12.93 -1.33
CA ILE A 434 -15.38 -13.06 -1.60
C ILE A 434 -14.73 -11.72 -1.26
N PHE A 435 -13.74 -11.72 -0.40
CA PHE A 435 -13.11 -10.50 0.09
C PHE A 435 -11.58 -10.64 0.05
N GLY A 436 -10.94 -10.05 -0.96
CA GLY A 436 -9.48 -9.94 -1.00
C GLY A 436 -9.01 -8.62 -0.41
N LEU A 437 -7.96 -8.68 0.42
CA LEU A 437 -7.49 -7.50 1.13
C LEU A 437 -6.04 -7.57 1.54
N ASP A 438 -5.43 -6.38 1.63
CA ASP A 438 -4.32 -6.10 2.52
C ASP A 438 -4.90 -5.70 3.89
N ALA A 439 -4.84 -6.63 4.84
CA ALA A 439 -5.34 -6.46 6.19
C ALA A 439 -4.39 -5.64 7.10
N ASN A 440 -3.15 -5.37 6.66
CA ASN A 440 -2.09 -4.73 7.45
C ASN A 440 -1.95 -5.32 8.88
N THR A 441 -2.06 -6.65 8.99
CA THR A 441 -1.89 -7.40 10.25
C THR A 441 -0.43 -7.68 10.56
N TYR A 442 -0.12 -7.81 11.85
CA TYR A 442 1.25 -7.98 12.35
C TYR A 442 1.38 -9.27 13.17
N GLU A 443 2.53 -9.95 13.03
CA GLU A 443 2.87 -11.14 13.84
C GLU A 443 3.05 -10.77 15.33
N HIS A 444 3.68 -9.61 15.58
CA HIS A 444 3.97 -9.07 16.90
C HIS A 444 3.39 -7.65 17.04
N ALA A 445 2.06 -7.57 17.01
CA ALA A 445 1.37 -6.29 17.05
C ALA A 445 1.58 -5.52 18.36
N LYS A 446 1.76 -4.20 18.24
CA LYS A 446 1.70 -3.28 19.39
C LYS A 446 0.23 -2.96 19.70
N LYS A 447 -0.25 -3.42 20.86
CA LYS A 447 -1.63 -3.21 21.33
C LYS A 447 -2.07 -1.74 21.17
N GLY A 448 -3.23 -1.54 20.54
CA GLY A 448 -3.83 -0.23 20.30
C GLY A 448 -3.11 0.63 19.25
N LYS A 449 -2.07 0.10 18.61
CA LYS A 449 -1.33 0.77 17.55
C LYS A 449 -1.26 -0.02 16.26
N GLN A 450 -1.42 -1.34 16.31
CA GLN A 450 -1.30 -2.26 15.18
C GLN A 450 -2.30 -3.40 15.36
N GLN A 451 -2.82 -3.92 14.24
CA GLN A 451 -3.73 -5.06 14.23
C GLN A 451 -2.97 -6.38 14.41
N ASP A 452 -3.33 -7.18 15.42
CA ASP A 452 -2.79 -8.53 15.61
C ASP A 452 -3.44 -9.51 14.63
N VAL A 453 -2.62 -10.38 14.03
CA VAL A 453 -3.08 -11.36 13.04
C VAL A 453 -4.01 -12.43 13.64
N MET A 454 -3.85 -12.80 14.91
CA MET A 454 -4.73 -13.79 15.55
C MET A 454 -6.07 -13.18 15.93
N GLU A 455 -6.06 -11.94 16.44
CA GLU A 455 -7.28 -11.18 16.68
C GLU A 455 -8.09 -11.01 15.38
N TRP A 456 -7.40 -10.75 14.27
CA TRP A 456 -8.02 -10.73 12.95
C TRP A 456 -8.64 -12.09 12.59
N GLY A 457 -7.89 -13.18 12.82
CA GLY A 457 -8.35 -14.58 12.75
C GLY A 457 -9.68 -14.82 13.44
N GLU A 458 -9.70 -14.56 14.74
CA GLU A 458 -10.87 -14.71 15.61
C GLU A 458 -12.06 -13.87 15.11
N THR A 459 -11.77 -12.65 14.62
CA THR A 459 -12.78 -11.73 14.14
C THR A 459 -13.50 -12.26 12.91
N TYR A 460 -12.81 -12.67 11.85
CA TYR A 460 -13.52 -13.13 10.65
C TYR A 460 -14.28 -14.45 10.90
N VAL A 461 -13.76 -15.34 11.77
CA VAL A 461 -14.47 -16.56 12.17
C VAL A 461 -15.75 -16.24 12.93
N SER A 462 -15.70 -15.28 13.85
CA SER A 462 -16.88 -14.84 14.61
C SER A 462 -18.00 -14.28 13.71
N GLN A 463 -17.66 -13.82 12.51
CA GLN A 463 -18.59 -13.27 11.53
C GLN A 463 -19.05 -14.30 10.47
N GLY A 464 -18.74 -15.58 10.69
CA GLY A 464 -19.15 -16.69 9.82
C GLY A 464 -18.30 -16.86 8.56
N LEU A 465 -17.11 -16.26 8.54
CA LEU A 465 -16.16 -16.38 7.43
C LEU A 465 -15.00 -17.32 7.80
N THR A 466 -14.27 -17.71 6.79
CA THR A 466 -12.93 -18.30 6.92
C THR A 466 -12.00 -17.61 5.92
N SER A 467 -10.73 -17.98 5.89
CA SER A 467 -9.74 -17.40 4.97
C SER A 467 -9.06 -18.45 4.12
N CYS A 468 -8.28 -18.00 3.12
CA CYS A 468 -7.35 -18.85 2.39
C CYS A 468 -6.29 -19.53 3.27
N TRP A 469 -6.15 -19.10 4.53
CA TRP A 469 -5.31 -19.70 5.57
C TRP A 469 -6.09 -20.52 6.61
N GLY A 470 -7.41 -20.68 6.42
CA GLY A 470 -8.31 -21.36 7.34
C GLY A 470 -8.83 -20.47 8.48
N ASP A 471 -9.36 -21.10 9.53
CA ASP A 471 -9.96 -20.41 10.68
C ASP A 471 -8.92 -19.82 11.65
N VAL A 472 -7.69 -20.35 11.61
CA VAL A 472 -6.60 -19.93 12.49
C VAL A 472 -5.40 -19.60 11.60
N PRO A 473 -5.11 -18.30 11.36
CA PRO A 473 -4.00 -17.91 10.50
C PRO A 473 -2.67 -18.28 11.14
N GLN A 474 -1.66 -18.52 10.31
CA GLN A 474 -0.29 -18.75 10.77
C GLN A 474 0.46 -17.42 10.87
N LYS A 475 0.96 -17.08 12.07
CA LYS A 475 1.69 -15.83 12.32
C LYS A 475 2.92 -15.64 11.42
N SER A 476 3.60 -16.74 11.13
CA SER A 476 4.83 -16.75 10.33
C SER A 476 4.58 -16.87 8.82
N ASN A 477 3.32 -16.78 8.37
CA ASN A 477 3.01 -16.88 6.95
C ASN A 477 3.09 -15.51 6.27
N TYR A 478 4.31 -14.99 6.18
CA TYR A 478 4.57 -13.64 5.69
C TYR A 478 4.18 -13.50 4.22
N THR A 479 3.63 -12.33 3.91
CA THR A 479 3.27 -11.90 2.55
C THR A 479 3.98 -10.58 2.19
N THR A 480 4.74 -10.02 3.12
CA THR A 480 5.60 -8.86 2.94
C THR A 480 7.01 -9.19 3.43
N TYR A 481 8.01 -8.64 2.75
CA TYR A 481 9.37 -8.55 3.26
C TYR A 481 10.08 -7.36 2.62
N ASN A 482 9.89 -6.18 3.21
CA ASN A 482 10.63 -4.98 2.85
C ASN A 482 11.39 -4.43 4.05
N ALA A 483 12.60 -3.94 3.81
CA ALA A 483 13.48 -3.46 4.87
C ALA A 483 14.16 -2.20 4.37
N ARG A 484 14.08 -1.09 5.11
CA ARG A 484 14.56 0.18 4.59
C ARG A 484 16.07 0.33 4.70
N THR A 485 16.70 0.93 3.70
CA THR A 485 18.15 1.20 3.66
C THR A 485 18.47 2.55 4.30
N TYR A 486 19.75 2.89 4.38
CA TYR A 486 20.18 4.20 4.84
C TYR A 486 20.07 5.32 3.81
N LEU A 487 19.78 5.03 2.53
CA LEU A 487 19.61 6.07 1.51
C LEU A 487 18.19 6.67 1.58
N GLN A 488 17.86 7.36 2.67
CA GLN A 488 16.57 8.03 2.85
C GLN A 488 16.66 9.18 3.88
N PRO A 489 15.76 10.19 3.83
CA PRO A 489 15.78 11.30 4.79
C PRO A 489 15.42 10.90 6.24
N GLN A 490 14.79 9.75 6.43
CA GLN A 490 14.36 9.23 7.75
C GLN A 490 15.26 8.08 8.20
N LEU A 491 16.52 8.36 8.50
CA LEU A 491 17.51 7.36 8.89
C LEU A 491 17.10 6.52 10.11
N ASN A 492 16.26 7.05 10.99
CA ASN A 492 15.72 6.30 12.14
C ASN A 492 14.83 5.10 11.74
N LYS A 493 14.43 5.00 10.47
CA LYS A 493 13.70 3.86 9.92
C LYS A 493 14.60 2.89 9.15
N ALA A 494 15.86 3.23 8.92
CA ALA A 494 16.80 2.37 8.23
C ALA A 494 17.18 1.17 9.10
N CYS A 495 17.55 0.07 8.46
CA CYS A 495 18.06 -1.12 9.12
C CYS A 495 19.33 -1.60 8.44
N LYS A 496 20.17 -2.26 9.24
CA LYS A 496 21.38 -2.94 8.77
C LYS A 496 21.00 -4.14 7.92
N LYS A 497 21.91 -4.53 7.02
CA LYS A 497 21.78 -5.75 6.21
C LYS A 497 21.52 -6.99 7.08
N ALA A 498 22.21 -7.11 8.21
CA ALA A 498 22.05 -8.21 9.15
C ALA A 498 20.69 -8.20 9.88
N ASP A 499 20.06 -7.03 9.99
CA ASP A 499 18.84 -6.82 10.77
C ASP A 499 17.58 -6.78 9.90
N LYS A 500 17.70 -7.00 8.57
CA LYS A 500 16.58 -6.83 7.61
C LYS A 500 15.33 -7.59 8.03
N ARG A 501 15.49 -8.82 8.55
CA ARG A 501 14.36 -9.66 8.97
C ARG A 501 13.74 -9.16 10.27
N GLU A 502 14.54 -8.78 11.25
CA GLU A 502 14.07 -8.35 12.57
C GLU A 502 13.45 -6.95 12.54
N LYS A 503 14.01 -6.04 11.73
CA LYS A 503 13.62 -4.62 11.67
C LYS A 503 12.84 -4.23 10.42
N GLY A 504 12.72 -5.12 9.45
CA GLY A 504 11.91 -4.93 8.26
C GLY A 504 10.41 -5.04 8.55
N ASP A 505 9.60 -4.61 7.60
CA ASP A 505 8.19 -4.96 7.54
C ASP A 505 8.08 -6.37 6.96
N VAL A 506 8.02 -7.35 7.87
CA VAL A 506 7.91 -8.77 7.55
C VAL A 506 6.71 -9.33 8.30
N ASN A 507 5.53 -9.27 7.66
CA ASN A 507 4.27 -9.55 8.32
C ASN A 507 3.30 -10.33 7.43
N PRO A 508 2.39 -11.13 8.02
CA PRO A 508 1.31 -11.82 7.31
C PRO A 508 0.16 -10.84 7.06
N LYS A 509 0.24 -10.03 6.00
CA LYS A 509 -0.69 -8.91 5.79
C LYS A 509 -1.86 -9.23 4.88
N ASP A 510 -1.69 -10.13 3.92
CA ASP A 510 -2.64 -10.32 2.83
C ASP A 510 -3.57 -11.52 3.09
N PHE A 511 -4.85 -11.36 2.73
CA PHE A 511 -5.89 -12.37 2.95
C PHE A 511 -6.88 -12.45 1.79
N ILE A 512 -7.50 -13.62 1.63
CA ILE A 512 -8.73 -13.81 0.86
C ILE A 512 -9.74 -14.46 1.82
N LEU A 513 -10.82 -13.77 2.14
CA LEU A 513 -11.92 -14.28 2.96
C LEU A 513 -13.10 -14.74 2.11
N PHE A 514 -13.81 -15.74 2.62
CA PHE A 514 -15.03 -16.26 2.01
C PHE A 514 -15.95 -16.90 3.06
N GLY A 515 -17.20 -17.13 2.69
CA GLY A 515 -18.18 -17.76 3.58
C GLY A 515 -17.74 -19.17 3.99
N LYS A 516 -17.62 -19.41 5.31
CA LYS A 516 -17.08 -20.67 5.86
C LYS A 516 -17.88 -21.92 5.43
N TYR A 517 -19.17 -21.76 5.23
CA TYR A 517 -20.09 -22.84 4.83
C TYR A 517 -20.45 -22.79 3.35
N ASP A 518 -19.91 -21.82 2.61
CA ASP A 518 -20.16 -21.67 1.17
C ASP A 518 -19.04 -22.33 0.37
N PHE A 519 -17.80 -22.19 0.82
CA PHE A 519 -16.62 -22.70 0.12
C PHE A 519 -15.61 -23.33 1.06
N ARG A 520 -14.83 -24.26 0.53
CA ARG A 520 -13.56 -24.70 1.12
C ARG A 520 -12.40 -24.35 0.20
N ALA A 521 -11.30 -23.87 0.77
CA ALA A 521 -10.05 -23.72 0.02
C ALA A 521 -9.43 -25.11 -0.21
N ILE A 522 -9.20 -25.44 -1.47
CA ILE A 522 -8.52 -26.69 -1.88
C ILE A 522 -7.01 -26.48 -1.97
N HIS A 523 -6.62 -25.29 -2.41
CA HIS A 523 -5.23 -24.92 -2.60
C HIS A 523 -5.08 -23.41 -2.40
N THR A 524 -4.04 -23.01 -1.69
CA THR A 524 -3.63 -21.61 -1.54
C THR A 524 -2.13 -21.53 -1.80
N SER A 525 -1.71 -20.52 -2.56
CA SER A 525 -0.31 -20.24 -2.89
C SER A 525 0.00 -18.76 -2.67
N LYS A 526 1.29 -18.49 -2.41
CA LYS A 526 1.89 -17.15 -2.41
C LYS A 526 2.81 -17.03 -3.61
N ASP A 527 3.07 -15.81 -4.07
CA ASP A 527 4.03 -15.53 -5.14
C ASP A 527 4.73 -14.17 -4.94
N ASN A 528 6.06 -14.17 -4.91
CA ASN A 528 6.90 -12.95 -4.88
C ASN A 528 7.91 -12.91 -6.05
N THR A 529 7.62 -13.66 -7.11
CA THR A 529 8.42 -13.80 -8.34
C THR A 529 7.65 -13.37 -9.59
N GLY A 530 6.32 -13.41 -9.55
CA GLY A 530 5.42 -13.24 -10.68
C GLY A 530 5.17 -14.53 -11.47
N GLY A 531 5.71 -15.66 -10.99
CA GLY A 531 5.69 -16.97 -11.65
C GLY A 531 4.97 -18.08 -10.87
N LYS A 532 4.08 -17.74 -9.91
CA LYS A 532 3.44 -18.66 -8.96
C LYS A 532 4.42 -19.35 -8.00
N GLU A 533 5.55 -18.72 -7.71
CA GLU A 533 6.57 -19.22 -6.77
C GLU A 533 6.82 -18.19 -5.65
N TYR A 534 6.94 -18.68 -4.42
CA TYR A 534 7.32 -17.85 -3.27
C TYR A 534 8.69 -18.25 -2.75
N THR A 535 9.67 -17.36 -2.92
CA THR A 535 10.98 -17.51 -2.30
C THR A 535 10.91 -16.95 -0.88
N GLU A 536 10.89 -17.84 0.11
CA GLU A 536 10.96 -17.46 1.53
C GLU A 536 12.27 -16.71 1.82
N ASP A 537 12.21 -15.78 2.77
CA ASP A 537 13.34 -14.95 3.21
C ASP A 537 13.99 -14.07 2.13
N MET A 538 13.33 -13.86 0.99
CA MET A 538 13.72 -12.89 -0.03
C MET A 538 13.09 -11.53 0.27
N ALA A 539 13.88 -10.46 0.27
CA ALA A 539 13.35 -9.11 0.31
C ALA A 539 12.83 -8.71 -1.08
N PHE A 540 11.62 -8.16 -1.14
CA PHE A 540 10.98 -7.66 -2.36
C PHE A 540 10.39 -6.26 -2.14
N PRO A 541 10.31 -5.41 -3.18
CA PRO A 541 10.38 -5.71 -4.61
C PRO A 541 11.74 -6.21 -5.12
N THR A 542 11.72 -6.92 -6.24
CA THR A 542 12.93 -7.32 -6.97
C THR A 542 12.94 -6.66 -8.34
N LEU A 543 14.05 -6.76 -9.08
CA LEU A 543 14.08 -6.23 -10.45
C LEU A 543 13.12 -6.93 -11.42
N THR A 544 12.38 -7.96 -11.02
CA THR A 544 11.35 -8.59 -11.85
C THR A 544 9.99 -8.63 -11.17
N PHE A 545 9.91 -8.42 -9.86
CA PHE A 545 8.68 -8.39 -9.09
C PHE A 545 8.41 -6.98 -8.53
N PRO A 546 7.33 -6.29 -8.97
CA PRO A 546 7.19 -4.84 -8.81
C PRO A 546 6.51 -4.38 -7.51
N SER A 547 6.18 -5.29 -6.59
CA SER A 547 5.48 -4.98 -5.34
C SER A 547 6.31 -5.42 -4.14
N ASP A 548 6.13 -4.76 -3.01
CA ASP A 548 6.58 -5.16 -1.67
C ASP A 548 5.57 -6.10 -0.95
N HIS A 549 4.46 -6.44 -1.62
CA HIS A 549 3.50 -7.47 -1.23
C HIS A 549 3.50 -8.64 -2.21
N GLY A 550 3.45 -9.86 -1.68
CA GLY A 550 3.28 -11.09 -2.44
C GLY A 550 1.84 -11.25 -2.92
N ILE A 551 1.68 -11.91 -4.06
CA ILE A 551 0.37 -12.25 -4.62
C ILE A 551 -0.17 -13.46 -3.88
N LEU A 552 -1.44 -13.42 -3.49
CA LEU A 552 -2.16 -14.58 -2.98
C LEU A 552 -3.09 -15.14 -4.04
N SER A 553 -3.09 -16.46 -4.19
CA SER A 553 -4.05 -17.15 -5.07
C SER A 553 -4.62 -18.38 -4.37
N THR A 554 -5.94 -18.50 -4.39
CA THR A 554 -6.66 -19.63 -3.78
C THR A 554 -7.69 -20.21 -4.75
N VAL A 555 -7.84 -21.54 -4.70
CA VAL A 555 -8.88 -22.27 -5.45
C VAL A 555 -9.94 -22.74 -4.46
N LEU A 556 -11.15 -22.24 -4.64
CA LEU A 556 -12.30 -22.49 -3.80
C LEU A 556 -13.23 -23.51 -4.44
N GLU A 557 -13.66 -24.49 -3.65
CA GLU A 557 -14.67 -25.48 -4.06
C GLU A 557 -15.96 -25.24 -3.29
N PRO A 558 -17.13 -25.24 -3.97
CA PRO A 558 -18.41 -25.04 -3.30
C PRO A 558 -18.70 -26.18 -2.31
N ILE A 559 -19.29 -25.81 -1.17
CA ILE A 559 -19.83 -26.76 -0.19
C ILE A 559 -21.34 -26.87 -0.44
N THR A 560 -21.82 -28.10 -0.68
CA THR A 560 -23.24 -28.42 -0.92
C THR A 560 -23.87 -29.17 0.24
#